data_AF-A0A081R5I0-F1
#
_entry.id   AF-A0A081R5I0-F1
#
_cell.length_a   1.000
_cell.length_b   1.000
_cell.length_c   1.000
_cell.angle_alpha   90.00
_cell.angle_beta   90.00
_cell.angle_gamma   90.00
#
_symmetry.space_group_name_H-M   'P 1'
#
loop_
_entity.id
_entity.type
_entity.pdbx_description
1 polymer ?
#
loop_
_entity_poly.entity_id
_entity_poly.type
_entity_poly.pdbx_seq_one_letter_code
_entity_poly.pdbx_strand_id
1 'polypeptide(L)'
;MSTYYHILEKNEAGQATWEQRSNVVTLQTGRSSQMKNLDELQTNADKWFDFIQHAIDNENAFLIKHNLVEQALKQAISNHNETENNPYGVEGKNILYVTPNYFKKEGIKLTSETFQKINTLKDGQILAILPEELQKNEKDIKANLQQELTNRLYSSKSNQTVEISIAYTNKNNDVFLYNTTHIAYDQWLSNPIFLVLSPKALGKASSIFWFTNLEYLYFTDLHQTQELLKHYQLDQMVSGLSSARETYLQLNQKIKIEIFSNLASAMFAILTSILLFTSLNLLYFEAFRKTIFLKKIAGYYFFELHSRYITSQIAALFLGSGLAFIISKNIWITLILFFSFSSLAVLLLKICDKKESKTYASIIKGG
;
A
#
# COMPACT_ATOMS: atom_id res chain seq x y z
N MET A 1 -9.91 13.71 3.82
CA MET A 1 -10.25 12.91 5.01
C MET A 1 -10.62 11.46 4.67
N SER A 2 -11.35 11.20 3.57
CA SER A 2 -11.75 9.85 3.13
C SER A 2 -10.58 8.86 2.90
N THR A 3 -9.50 9.27 2.24
CA THR A 3 -8.39 8.34 1.88
C THR A 3 -7.61 7.81 3.08
N TYR A 4 -7.25 8.66 4.05
CA TYR A 4 -6.52 8.23 5.25
C TYR A 4 -7.36 7.37 6.19
N TYR A 5 -8.65 7.70 6.31
CA TYR A 5 -9.59 6.88 7.07
C TYR A 5 -9.73 5.49 6.45
N HIS A 6 -9.91 5.42 5.13
CA HIS A 6 -10.02 4.16 4.41
C HIS A 6 -8.73 3.32 4.46
N ILE A 7 -7.55 3.94 4.43
CA ILE A 7 -6.27 3.25 4.66
C ILE A 7 -6.23 2.67 6.07
N LEU A 8 -6.60 3.45 7.08
CA LEU A 8 -6.63 3.01 8.47
C LEU A 8 -7.61 1.85 8.66
N GLU A 9 -8.82 1.95 8.11
CA GLU A 9 -9.87 0.94 8.18
C GLU A 9 -9.43 -0.38 7.53
N LYS A 10 -8.94 -0.33 6.29
CA LYS A 10 -8.43 -1.52 5.58
C LYS A 10 -7.29 -2.20 6.34
N ASN A 11 -6.42 -1.38 6.90
CA ASN A 11 -5.28 -1.87 7.64
C ASN A 11 -5.70 -2.49 8.98
N GLU A 12 -6.64 -1.88 9.71
CA GLU A 12 -7.15 -2.39 11.00
C GLU A 12 -8.04 -3.63 10.87
N ALA A 13 -8.73 -3.79 9.74
CA ALA A 13 -9.61 -4.93 9.51
C ALA A 13 -8.87 -6.25 9.80
N GLY A 14 -7.59 -6.36 9.41
CA GLY A 14 -6.70 -7.53 9.58
C GLY A 14 -6.47 -8.01 11.01
N GLN A 15 -6.66 -7.15 12.01
CA GLN A 15 -6.06 -7.33 13.33
C GLN A 15 -6.56 -8.59 14.05
N ALA A 16 -7.87 -8.83 14.06
CA ALA A 16 -8.45 -10.00 14.71
C ALA A 16 -7.99 -11.31 14.05
N THR A 17 -7.81 -11.32 12.74
CA THR A 17 -7.33 -12.51 12.01
C THR A 17 -5.86 -12.75 12.31
N TRP A 18 -5.02 -11.71 12.30
CA TRP A 18 -3.62 -11.82 12.69
C TRP A 18 -3.42 -12.32 14.12
N GLU A 19 -4.31 -11.96 15.05
CA GLU A 19 -4.31 -12.51 16.43
C GLU A 19 -4.54 -14.01 16.46
N GLN A 20 -5.50 -14.50 15.67
CA GLN A 20 -5.75 -15.94 15.52
C GLN A 20 -4.60 -16.68 14.82
N ARG A 21 -3.78 -15.96 14.04
CA ARG A 21 -2.61 -16.49 13.31
C ARG A 21 -1.27 -16.12 13.95
N SER A 22 -1.26 -15.91 15.27
CA SER A 22 -0.07 -15.48 16.02
C SER A 22 1.14 -16.42 15.91
N ASN A 23 0.92 -17.70 15.60
CA ASN A 23 1.98 -18.69 15.42
C ASN A 23 2.67 -18.66 14.05
N VAL A 24 2.21 -17.80 13.14
CA VAL A 24 2.78 -17.71 11.79
C VAL A 24 4.06 -16.88 11.79
N VAL A 25 5.10 -17.42 11.17
CA VAL A 25 6.45 -16.87 11.10
C VAL A 25 6.78 -16.56 9.64
N THR A 26 7.42 -15.41 9.42
CA THR A 26 8.01 -15.03 8.14
C THR A 26 9.53 -15.05 8.21
N LEU A 27 10.14 -15.25 7.05
CA LEU A 27 11.57 -15.23 6.90
C LEU A 27 12.04 -13.86 6.39
N GLN A 28 13.10 -13.34 6.98
CA GLN A 28 13.79 -12.15 6.50
C GLN A 28 15.13 -12.56 5.90
N THR A 29 15.29 -12.38 4.59
CA THR A 29 16.53 -12.70 3.89
C THR A 29 17.58 -11.61 4.16
N GLY A 30 18.82 -12.01 4.44
CA GLY A 30 19.89 -11.08 4.79
C GLY A 30 20.64 -10.47 3.62
N ARG A 31 21.58 -9.56 3.87
CA ARG A 31 22.42 -8.96 2.80
C ARG A 31 23.23 -10.00 2.02
N SER A 32 23.52 -11.16 2.61
CA SER A 32 24.17 -12.30 1.95
C SER A 32 23.32 -12.97 0.87
N SER A 33 22.00 -12.70 0.82
CA SER A 33 21.12 -13.14 -0.26
C SER A 33 21.05 -12.13 -1.43
N GLN A 34 21.77 -11.00 -1.36
CA GLN A 34 21.81 -10.01 -2.45
C GLN A 34 22.56 -10.57 -3.66
N MET A 35 21.86 -10.62 -4.79
CA MET A 35 22.31 -11.25 -6.03
C MET A 35 23.30 -10.35 -6.77
N LYS A 36 24.44 -10.90 -7.21
CA LYS A 36 25.40 -10.19 -8.08
C LYS A 36 25.31 -10.61 -9.54
N ASN A 37 24.92 -11.86 -9.84
CA ASN A 37 24.76 -12.39 -11.19
C ASN A 37 23.75 -13.57 -11.25
N LEU A 38 23.45 -14.06 -12.46
CA LEU A 38 22.44 -15.09 -12.72
C LEU A 38 22.85 -16.50 -12.24
N ASP A 39 24.14 -16.83 -12.26
CA ASP A 39 24.64 -18.15 -11.87
C ASP A 39 24.63 -18.32 -10.34
N GLU A 40 24.98 -17.27 -9.59
CA GLU A 40 24.80 -17.21 -8.13
C GLU A 40 23.33 -17.28 -7.75
N LEU A 41 22.43 -16.64 -8.52
CA LEU A 41 20.98 -16.73 -8.32
C LEU A 41 20.49 -18.18 -8.44
N GLN A 42 20.83 -18.87 -9.53
CA GLN A 42 20.43 -20.27 -9.72
C GLN A 42 20.98 -21.17 -8.59
N THR A 43 22.25 -21.00 -8.23
CA THR A 43 22.89 -21.79 -7.17
C THR A 43 22.21 -21.57 -5.81
N ASN A 44 21.90 -20.32 -5.46
CA ASN A 44 21.18 -20.01 -4.22
C ASN A 44 19.76 -20.56 -4.27
N ALA A 45 19.06 -20.37 -5.39
CA ALA A 45 17.71 -20.85 -5.59
C ALA A 45 17.62 -22.38 -5.42
N ASP A 46 18.59 -23.11 -5.97
CA ASP A 46 18.65 -24.58 -5.87
C ASP A 46 18.90 -25.08 -4.45
N LYS A 47 19.63 -24.32 -3.62
CA LYS A 47 19.80 -24.61 -2.19
C LYS A 47 18.51 -24.38 -1.41
N TRP A 48 17.84 -23.26 -1.68
CA TRP A 48 16.56 -22.92 -1.06
C TRP A 48 15.45 -23.89 -1.46
N PHE A 49 15.45 -24.38 -2.70
CA PHE A 49 14.41 -25.25 -3.22
C PHE A 49 14.19 -26.50 -2.37
N ASP A 50 15.27 -27.20 -1.99
CA ASP A 50 15.17 -28.44 -1.22
C ASP A 50 14.60 -28.18 0.19
N PHE A 51 14.99 -27.05 0.81
CA PHE A 51 14.42 -26.58 2.08
C PHE A 51 12.93 -26.25 1.96
N ILE A 52 12.55 -25.48 0.92
CA ILE A 52 11.15 -25.06 0.70
C ILE A 52 10.26 -26.27 0.43
N GLN A 53 10.72 -27.20 -0.41
CA GLN A 53 10.02 -28.44 -0.68
C GLN A 53 9.81 -29.23 0.62
N HIS A 54 10.86 -29.44 1.41
CA HIS A 54 10.74 -30.17 2.67
C HIS A 54 9.78 -29.49 3.65
N ALA A 55 9.84 -28.16 3.78
CA ALA A 55 8.97 -27.41 4.67
C ALA A 55 7.49 -27.51 4.27
N ILE A 56 7.18 -27.46 2.97
CA ILE A 56 5.83 -27.61 2.43
C ILE A 56 5.35 -29.06 2.56
N ASP A 57 6.16 -30.05 2.18
CA ASP A 57 5.77 -31.47 2.19
C ASP A 57 5.45 -31.97 3.61
N ASN A 58 6.09 -31.39 4.64
CA ASN A 58 5.87 -31.73 6.05
C ASN A 58 4.86 -30.80 6.76
N GLU A 59 4.06 -30.05 6.00
CA GLU A 59 3.02 -29.13 6.51
C GLU A 59 3.53 -28.02 7.47
N ASN A 60 4.84 -27.77 7.52
CA ASN A 60 5.44 -26.71 8.33
C ASN A 60 5.42 -25.34 7.62
N ALA A 61 5.17 -25.31 6.31
CA ALA A 61 5.12 -24.08 5.54
C ALA A 61 3.98 -24.05 4.52
N PHE A 62 3.55 -22.84 4.18
CA PHE A 62 2.62 -22.56 3.08
C PHE A 62 3.01 -21.28 2.35
N LEU A 63 2.71 -21.22 1.05
CA LEU A 63 2.90 -20.04 0.22
C LEU A 63 1.55 -19.36 0.01
N ILE A 64 1.53 -18.03 0.10
CA ILE A 64 0.46 -17.19 -0.44
C ILE A 64 1.05 -15.93 -1.07
N LYS A 65 1.23 -15.96 -2.40
CA LYS A 65 1.69 -14.81 -3.17
C LYS A 65 0.49 -14.10 -3.80
N HIS A 66 0.42 -12.79 -3.56
CA HIS A 66 -0.55 -11.89 -4.14
C HIS A 66 0.14 -10.82 -5.00
N ASN A 67 -0.59 -10.21 -5.93
CA ASN A 67 -0.03 -9.20 -6.85
C ASN A 67 -0.29 -7.75 -6.40
N LEU A 68 -0.67 -7.50 -5.14
CA LEU A 68 -1.04 -6.15 -4.67
C LEU A 68 0.07 -5.11 -4.85
N VAL A 69 1.33 -5.46 -4.56
CA VAL A 69 2.48 -4.55 -4.73
C VAL A 69 2.72 -4.27 -6.20
N GLU A 70 2.74 -5.31 -7.03
CA GLU A 70 2.91 -5.19 -8.48
C GLU A 70 1.83 -4.30 -9.10
N GLN A 71 0.58 -4.46 -8.68
CA GLN A 71 -0.55 -3.63 -9.10
C GLN A 71 -0.38 -2.17 -8.67
N ALA A 72 0.02 -1.92 -7.42
CA ALA A 72 0.25 -0.56 -6.93
C ALA A 72 1.40 0.15 -7.66
N LEU A 73 2.50 -0.57 -7.96
CA LEU A 73 3.63 -0.03 -8.72
C LEU A 73 3.24 0.28 -10.17
N LYS A 74 2.49 -0.61 -10.83
CA LYS A 74 1.99 -0.35 -12.19
C LYS A 74 1.08 0.87 -12.26
N GLN A 75 0.20 1.04 -11.29
CA GLN A 75 -0.66 2.22 -11.17
C GLN A 75 0.15 3.51 -10.94
N ALA A 76 1.27 3.43 -10.22
CA ALA A 76 2.13 4.58 -9.97
C ALA A 76 2.95 5.01 -11.21
N ILE A 77 3.27 4.07 -12.10
CA ILE A 77 4.16 4.31 -13.25
C ILE A 77 3.37 4.54 -14.55
N SER A 78 2.19 3.95 -14.71
CA SER A 78 1.40 4.08 -15.93
C SER A 78 0.44 5.27 -15.88
N ASN A 79 0.49 6.14 -16.89
CA ASN A 79 -0.52 7.17 -17.14
C ASN A 79 -1.83 6.61 -17.72
N HIS A 80 -1.88 5.30 -18.01
CA HIS A 80 -3.03 4.60 -18.54
C HIS A 80 -3.43 3.43 -17.62
N ASN A 81 -4.75 3.22 -17.47
CA ASN A 81 -5.34 2.08 -16.75
C ASN A 81 -5.09 0.75 -17.49
N GLU A 82 -3.84 0.37 -17.77
CA GLU A 82 -3.51 -0.90 -18.42
C GLU A 82 -3.92 -2.13 -17.58
N THR A 83 -4.24 -1.92 -16.31
CA THR A 83 -4.84 -2.90 -15.40
C THR A 83 -6.25 -3.36 -15.81
N GLU A 84 -6.89 -2.73 -16.81
CA GLU A 84 -8.19 -3.17 -17.35
C GLU A 84 -8.09 -4.21 -18.49
N ASN A 85 -6.92 -4.43 -19.09
CA ASN A 85 -6.85 -5.22 -20.34
C ASN A 85 -6.84 -6.75 -20.17
N ASN A 86 -6.50 -7.29 -18.99
CA ASN A 86 -6.64 -8.72 -18.71
C ASN A 86 -6.78 -9.00 -17.20
N PRO A 87 -8.02 -9.02 -16.64
CA PRO A 87 -8.24 -9.29 -15.22
C PRO A 87 -7.81 -10.71 -14.79
N TYR A 88 -7.53 -11.59 -15.75
CA TYR A 88 -7.14 -12.99 -15.54
C TYR A 88 -5.68 -13.28 -15.89
N GLY A 89 -4.89 -12.26 -16.25
CA GLY A 89 -3.44 -12.40 -16.44
C GLY A 89 -2.76 -12.77 -15.12
N VAL A 90 -1.60 -13.39 -15.15
CA VAL A 90 -0.92 -13.94 -13.96
C VAL A 90 -0.45 -12.87 -12.97
N GLU A 91 -0.40 -11.61 -13.40
CA GLU A 91 -0.16 -10.42 -12.57
C GLU A 91 -1.46 -9.72 -12.15
N GLY A 92 -2.62 -10.22 -12.59
CA GLY A 92 -3.93 -9.68 -12.27
C GLY A 92 -4.16 -9.60 -10.77
N LYS A 93 -4.91 -8.57 -10.35
CA LYS A 93 -5.21 -8.33 -8.93
C LYS A 93 -5.89 -9.52 -8.25
N ASN A 94 -6.67 -10.30 -9.01
CA ASN A 94 -7.46 -11.41 -8.50
C ASN A 94 -6.73 -12.78 -8.56
N ILE A 95 -5.45 -12.82 -8.92
CA ILE A 95 -4.65 -14.06 -8.93
C ILE A 95 -3.95 -14.24 -7.58
N LEU A 96 -4.10 -15.43 -6.99
CA LEU A 96 -3.31 -15.87 -5.83
C LEU A 96 -2.56 -17.14 -6.15
N TYR A 97 -1.25 -17.14 -5.92
CA TYR A 97 -0.44 -18.34 -5.98
C TYR A 97 -0.37 -18.94 -4.59
N VAL A 98 -0.79 -20.19 -4.45
CA VAL A 98 -0.91 -20.84 -3.15
C VAL A 98 -0.33 -22.24 -3.20
N THR A 99 0.19 -22.71 -2.07
CA THR A 99 0.46 -24.14 -1.90
C THR A 99 -0.74 -24.86 -1.30
N PRO A 100 -0.86 -26.20 -1.44
CA PRO A 100 -1.99 -26.96 -0.89
C PRO A 100 -2.24 -26.72 0.61
N ASN A 101 -1.18 -26.50 1.39
CA ASN A 101 -1.25 -26.29 2.83
C ASN A 101 -2.01 -25.01 3.23
N TYR A 102 -2.09 -24.02 2.34
CA TYR A 102 -2.86 -22.80 2.58
C TYR A 102 -4.35 -23.12 2.82
N PHE A 103 -4.95 -23.98 1.99
CA PHE A 103 -6.36 -24.33 2.14
C PHE A 103 -6.65 -25.04 3.46
N LYS A 104 -5.74 -25.92 3.90
CA LYS A 104 -5.83 -26.58 5.22
C LYS A 104 -5.72 -25.55 6.35
N LYS A 105 -4.74 -24.65 6.27
CA LYS A 105 -4.47 -23.63 7.30
C LYS A 105 -5.63 -22.64 7.45
N GLU A 106 -6.23 -22.21 6.35
CA GLU A 106 -7.38 -21.30 6.34
C GLU A 106 -8.73 -22.01 6.49
N GLY A 107 -8.77 -23.33 6.57
CA GLY A 107 -10.03 -24.08 6.67
C GLY A 107 -10.92 -23.91 5.44
N ILE A 108 -10.33 -23.62 4.28
CA ILE A 108 -11.06 -23.43 3.03
C ILE A 108 -11.54 -24.80 2.54
N LYS A 109 -12.86 -25.03 2.62
CA LYS A 109 -13.47 -26.28 2.18
C LYS A 109 -13.52 -26.34 0.66
N LEU A 110 -12.70 -27.23 0.08
CA LEU A 110 -12.71 -27.61 -1.32
C LEU A 110 -13.57 -28.86 -1.55
N THR A 111 -14.01 -29.10 -2.78
CA THR A 111 -14.68 -30.35 -3.15
C THR A 111 -13.70 -31.52 -3.09
N SER A 112 -14.19 -32.74 -2.84
CA SER A 112 -13.35 -33.95 -2.82
C SER A 112 -12.59 -34.14 -4.13
N GLU A 113 -13.22 -33.84 -5.27
CA GLU A 113 -12.58 -33.89 -6.59
C GLU A 113 -11.42 -32.88 -6.69
N THR A 114 -11.63 -31.64 -6.26
CA THR A 114 -10.59 -30.61 -6.28
C THR A 114 -9.42 -31.00 -5.37
N PHE A 115 -9.71 -31.50 -4.18
CA PHE A 115 -8.68 -31.97 -3.25
C PHE A 115 -7.88 -33.15 -3.83
N GLN A 116 -8.54 -34.08 -4.52
CA GLN A 116 -7.86 -35.17 -5.21
C GLN A 116 -6.94 -34.63 -6.31
N LYS A 117 -7.41 -33.71 -7.16
CA LYS A 117 -6.59 -33.07 -8.20
C LYS A 117 -5.33 -32.40 -7.62
N ILE A 118 -5.47 -31.68 -6.50
CA ILE A 118 -4.33 -31.04 -5.81
C ILE A 118 -3.28 -32.08 -5.39
N ASN A 119 -3.69 -33.20 -4.80
CA ASN A 119 -2.77 -34.22 -4.29
C ASN A 119 -2.10 -35.07 -5.40
N THR A 120 -2.64 -35.02 -6.63
CA THR A 120 -2.12 -35.80 -7.77
C THR A 120 -1.30 -34.98 -8.77
N LEU A 121 -1.08 -33.68 -8.53
CA LEU A 121 -0.27 -32.82 -9.40
C LEU A 121 1.16 -33.37 -9.57
N LYS A 122 1.60 -33.55 -10.82
CA LYS A 122 2.94 -34.03 -11.18
C LYS A 122 3.43 -33.33 -12.46
N ASP A 123 4.72 -33.44 -12.77
CA ASP A 123 5.28 -33.17 -14.10
C ASP A 123 4.93 -31.78 -14.69
N GLY A 124 5.11 -30.70 -13.92
CA GLY A 124 4.83 -29.33 -14.38
C GLY A 124 3.35 -28.93 -14.35
N GLN A 125 2.48 -29.76 -13.76
CA GLN A 125 1.06 -29.46 -13.62
C GLN A 125 0.77 -28.44 -12.53
N ILE A 126 -0.18 -27.57 -12.84
CA ILE A 126 -0.76 -26.57 -11.92
C ILE A 126 -2.27 -26.70 -11.97
N LEU A 127 -2.92 -26.63 -10.82
CA LEU A 127 -4.37 -26.53 -10.74
C LEU A 127 -4.77 -25.06 -10.61
N ALA A 128 -5.54 -24.54 -11.56
CA ALA A 128 -6.24 -23.27 -11.42
C ALA A 128 -7.66 -23.52 -10.90
N ILE A 129 -7.99 -22.96 -9.74
CA ILE A 129 -9.35 -23.00 -9.17
C ILE A 129 -10.01 -21.65 -9.48
N LEU A 130 -11.01 -21.69 -10.36
CA LEU A 130 -11.73 -20.51 -10.84
C LEU A 130 -13.06 -20.32 -10.10
N PRO A 131 -13.49 -19.08 -9.86
CA PRO A 131 -14.90 -18.79 -9.57
C PRO A 131 -15.81 -19.34 -10.68
N GLU A 132 -16.96 -19.91 -10.33
CA GLU A 132 -17.92 -20.48 -11.30
C GLU A 132 -18.35 -19.49 -12.39
N GLU A 133 -18.41 -18.20 -12.05
CA GLU A 133 -18.73 -17.10 -12.98
C GLU A 133 -17.79 -17.05 -14.19
N LEU A 134 -16.56 -17.55 -14.05
CA LEU A 134 -15.52 -17.54 -15.08
C LEU A 134 -15.53 -18.77 -15.99
N GLN A 135 -16.42 -19.75 -15.76
CA GLN A 135 -16.50 -20.97 -16.56
C GLN A 135 -16.70 -20.68 -18.05
N LYS A 136 -17.41 -19.59 -18.40
CA LYS A 136 -17.62 -19.17 -19.80
C LYS A 136 -16.33 -18.76 -20.51
N ASN A 137 -15.30 -18.37 -19.76
CA ASN A 137 -14.00 -17.90 -20.27
C ASN A 137 -12.89 -18.94 -20.04
N GLU A 138 -13.22 -20.17 -19.63
CA GLU A 138 -12.24 -21.21 -19.25
C GLU A 138 -11.11 -21.37 -20.28
N LYS A 139 -11.48 -21.48 -21.57
CA LYS A 139 -10.53 -21.76 -22.65
C LYS A 139 -9.48 -20.65 -22.79
N ASP A 140 -9.92 -19.40 -22.73
CA ASP A 140 -9.05 -18.23 -22.89
C ASP A 140 -8.19 -18.04 -21.64
N ILE A 141 -8.77 -18.19 -20.45
CA ILE A 141 -8.06 -18.13 -19.18
C ILE A 141 -6.97 -19.21 -19.12
N LYS A 142 -7.31 -20.46 -19.47
CA LYS A 142 -6.37 -21.58 -19.47
C LYS A 142 -5.20 -21.32 -20.42
N ALA A 143 -5.47 -20.87 -21.66
CA ALA A 143 -4.43 -20.59 -22.65
C ALA A 143 -3.48 -19.48 -22.18
N ASN A 144 -4.03 -18.37 -21.66
CA ASN A 144 -3.26 -17.24 -21.16
C ASN A 144 -2.39 -17.64 -19.95
N LEU A 145 -2.99 -18.31 -18.96
CA LEU A 145 -2.26 -18.78 -17.77
C LEU A 145 -1.13 -19.73 -18.15
N GLN A 146 -1.37 -20.68 -19.06
CA GLN A 146 -0.35 -21.64 -19.47
C GLN A 146 0.86 -20.97 -20.13
N GLN A 147 0.62 -20.01 -21.03
CA GLN A 147 1.68 -19.25 -21.69
C GLN A 147 2.47 -18.38 -20.70
N GLU A 148 1.78 -17.60 -19.87
CA GLU A 148 2.42 -16.66 -18.96
C GLU A 148 3.15 -17.38 -17.80
N LEU A 149 2.58 -18.46 -17.26
CA LEU A 149 3.20 -19.21 -16.16
C LEU A 149 4.44 -19.98 -16.61
N THR A 150 4.47 -20.51 -17.83
CA THR A 150 5.66 -21.18 -18.37
C THR A 150 6.87 -20.25 -18.32
N ASN A 151 6.70 -19.00 -18.74
CA ASN A 151 7.78 -18.00 -18.76
C ASN A 151 8.18 -17.50 -17.37
N ARG A 152 7.27 -17.56 -16.38
CA ARG A 152 7.53 -17.09 -15.02
C ARG A 152 8.13 -18.15 -14.11
N LEU A 153 7.70 -19.38 -14.26
CA LEU A 153 8.11 -20.48 -13.39
C LEU A 153 9.43 -21.10 -13.85
N TYR A 154 9.68 -21.11 -15.15
CA TYR A 154 10.87 -21.73 -15.72
C TYR A 154 11.80 -20.71 -16.37
N SER A 155 13.10 -20.91 -16.21
CA SER A 155 14.10 -20.08 -16.90
C SER A 155 14.05 -20.32 -18.41
N SER A 156 14.52 -19.36 -19.20
CA SER A 156 14.60 -19.48 -20.66
C SER A 156 15.51 -20.61 -21.16
N LYS A 157 16.30 -21.22 -20.26
CA LYS A 157 17.15 -22.38 -20.54
C LYS A 157 16.43 -23.72 -20.32
N SER A 158 15.24 -23.71 -19.73
CA SER A 158 14.43 -24.90 -19.47
C SER A 158 13.51 -25.20 -20.66
N ASN A 159 13.42 -26.48 -21.03
CA ASN A 159 12.44 -26.97 -22.02
C ASN A 159 11.11 -27.40 -21.38
N GLN A 160 10.94 -27.18 -20.07
CA GLN A 160 9.70 -27.53 -19.37
C GLN A 160 8.58 -26.55 -19.71
N THR A 161 7.37 -27.07 -19.77
CA THR A 161 6.16 -26.26 -19.99
C THR A 161 5.17 -26.55 -18.88
N VAL A 162 4.36 -25.55 -18.54
CA VAL A 162 3.30 -25.71 -17.55
C VAL A 162 2.11 -26.38 -18.21
N GLU A 163 1.46 -27.30 -17.50
CA GLU A 163 0.14 -27.81 -17.86
C GLU A 163 -0.91 -27.33 -16.86
N ILE A 164 -1.95 -26.64 -17.34
CA ILE A 164 -3.01 -26.11 -16.48
C ILE A 164 -4.22 -27.05 -16.47
N SER A 165 -4.54 -27.56 -15.27
CA SER A 165 -5.81 -28.20 -14.96
C SER A 165 -6.77 -27.17 -14.34
N ILE A 166 -8.07 -27.29 -14.64
CA ILE A 166 -9.11 -26.39 -14.10
C ILE A 166 -9.98 -27.12 -13.07
N ALA A 167 -10.29 -26.42 -11.99
CA ALA A 167 -11.36 -26.74 -11.06
C ALA A 167 -12.17 -25.47 -10.76
N TYR A 168 -13.34 -25.66 -10.16
CA TYR A 168 -14.28 -24.58 -9.89
C TYR A 168 -14.61 -24.46 -8.40
N THR A 169 -14.88 -23.24 -7.97
CA THR A 169 -15.44 -22.95 -6.64
C THR A 169 -16.68 -22.07 -6.78
N ASN A 170 -17.78 -22.51 -6.16
CA ASN A 170 -19.04 -21.76 -6.10
C ASN A 170 -19.10 -20.77 -4.94
N LYS A 171 -18.04 -20.71 -4.13
CA LYS A 171 -18.03 -19.89 -2.94
C LYS A 171 -17.45 -18.52 -3.23
N ASN A 172 -18.26 -17.50 -2.96
CA ASN A 172 -17.77 -16.15 -2.80
C ASN A 172 -17.02 -16.05 -1.47
N ASN A 173 -15.73 -16.37 -1.49
CA ASN A 173 -14.88 -16.33 -0.31
C ASN A 173 -13.97 -15.10 -0.38
N ASP A 174 -14.08 -14.26 0.64
CA ASP A 174 -12.98 -13.38 1.01
C ASP A 174 -11.88 -14.23 1.63
N VAL A 175 -10.68 -14.17 1.05
CA VAL A 175 -9.55 -14.92 1.56
C VAL A 175 -8.48 -14.02 2.13
N PHE A 176 -7.91 -14.46 3.25
CA PHE A 176 -6.90 -13.70 3.96
C PHE A 176 -5.53 -13.81 3.26
N LEU A 177 -4.89 -12.66 3.07
CA LEU A 177 -3.70 -12.51 2.21
C LEU A 177 -2.37 -12.61 2.95
N TYR A 178 -2.37 -12.56 4.28
CA TYR A 178 -1.14 -12.43 5.08
C TYR A 178 -0.28 -11.21 4.67
N ASN A 179 -0.89 -10.18 4.09
CA ASN A 179 -0.19 -9.04 3.52
C ASN A 179 0.45 -8.17 4.62
N THR A 180 1.78 -8.09 4.61
CA THR A 180 2.58 -7.23 5.51
C THR A 180 3.34 -6.14 4.75
N THR A 181 2.89 -5.78 3.54
CA THR A 181 3.59 -4.81 2.68
C THR A 181 3.18 -3.37 3.00
N HIS A 182 4.13 -2.43 2.83
CA HIS A 182 3.90 -1.00 3.07
C HIS A 182 3.20 -0.27 1.91
N ILE A 183 3.05 -0.93 0.76
CA ILE A 183 2.60 -0.29 -0.49
C ILE A 183 1.10 -0.51 -0.72
N ALA A 184 0.58 -1.66 -0.29
CA ALA A 184 -0.83 -1.99 -0.40
C ALA A 184 -1.34 -2.54 0.93
N TYR A 185 -2.53 -2.09 1.36
CA TYR A 185 -3.05 -2.36 2.71
C TYR A 185 -4.19 -3.38 2.74
N ASP A 186 -4.62 -3.89 1.58
CA ASP A 186 -5.67 -4.90 1.50
C ASP A 186 -5.23 -6.18 2.22
N GLN A 187 -6.03 -6.64 3.18
CA GLN A 187 -5.79 -7.86 3.94
C GLN A 187 -6.63 -9.05 3.43
N TRP A 188 -7.65 -8.76 2.60
CA TRP A 188 -8.52 -9.73 1.97
C TRP A 188 -8.59 -9.53 0.47
N LEU A 189 -8.83 -10.63 -0.23
CA LEU A 189 -9.18 -10.64 -1.64
C LEU A 189 -10.46 -11.44 -1.83
N SER A 190 -11.43 -10.82 -2.49
CA SER A 190 -12.71 -11.46 -2.83
C SER A 190 -12.56 -12.25 -4.12
N ASN A 191 -13.07 -13.47 -4.12
CA ASN A 191 -13.22 -14.33 -5.31
C ASN A 191 -11.95 -14.47 -6.18
N PRO A 192 -10.80 -14.82 -5.59
CA PRO A 192 -9.58 -14.98 -6.37
C PRO A 192 -9.65 -16.22 -7.27
N ILE A 193 -8.85 -16.18 -8.33
CA ILE A 193 -8.38 -17.39 -9.00
C ILE A 193 -7.19 -17.92 -8.21
N PHE A 194 -7.28 -19.15 -7.71
CA PHE A 194 -6.15 -19.81 -7.06
C PHE A 194 -5.31 -20.55 -8.09
N LEU A 195 -4.03 -20.22 -8.16
CA LEU A 195 -3.02 -21.02 -8.85
C LEU A 195 -2.32 -21.90 -7.82
N VAL A 196 -2.70 -23.17 -7.76
CA VAL A 196 -2.18 -24.12 -6.79
C VAL A 196 -0.86 -24.70 -7.30
N LEU A 197 0.23 -24.36 -6.62
CA LEU A 197 1.59 -24.75 -6.95
C LEU A 197 2.16 -25.70 -5.90
N SER A 198 3.05 -26.60 -6.31
CA SER A 198 3.91 -27.33 -5.37
C SER A 198 5.34 -27.46 -5.91
N PRO A 199 6.37 -27.36 -5.05
CA PRO A 199 7.74 -27.61 -5.47
C PRO A 199 7.89 -29.00 -6.08
N LYS A 200 7.23 -29.99 -5.49
CA LYS A 200 7.23 -31.39 -5.95
C LYS A 200 6.70 -31.56 -7.39
N ALA A 201 5.62 -30.87 -7.76
CA ALA A 201 5.06 -30.97 -9.11
C ALA A 201 5.88 -30.17 -10.14
N LEU A 202 6.38 -28.99 -9.76
CA LEU A 202 7.10 -28.11 -10.68
C LEU A 202 8.58 -28.50 -10.86
N GLY A 203 9.18 -29.16 -9.87
CA GLY A 203 10.56 -29.60 -9.88
C GLY A 203 11.58 -28.47 -9.74
N LYS A 204 12.86 -28.86 -9.66
CA LYS A 204 13.98 -27.96 -9.35
C LYS A 204 14.23 -26.88 -10.41
N ALA A 205 13.77 -27.07 -11.63
CA ALA A 205 13.81 -26.02 -12.67
C ALA A 205 12.99 -24.77 -12.29
N SER A 206 12.07 -24.88 -11.33
CA SER A 206 11.31 -23.76 -10.78
C SER A 206 11.96 -23.09 -9.56
N SER A 207 13.19 -23.45 -9.21
CA SER A 207 13.85 -22.99 -7.99
C SER A 207 13.92 -21.46 -7.87
N ILE A 208 14.20 -20.76 -8.97
CA ILE A 208 14.26 -19.29 -9.00
C ILE A 208 12.92 -18.68 -8.58
N PHE A 209 11.79 -19.22 -9.06
CA PHE A 209 10.47 -18.75 -8.65
C PHE A 209 10.29 -18.86 -7.13
N TRP A 210 10.60 -20.00 -6.55
CA TRP A 210 10.45 -20.21 -5.10
C TRP A 210 11.38 -19.29 -4.29
N PHE A 211 12.63 -19.14 -4.72
CA PHE A 211 13.61 -18.28 -4.06
C PHE A 211 13.24 -16.80 -4.11
N THR A 212 12.78 -16.32 -5.26
CA THR A 212 12.38 -14.91 -5.44
C THR A 212 11.07 -14.55 -4.74
N ASN A 213 10.32 -15.55 -4.25
CA ASN A 213 9.05 -15.38 -3.55
C ASN A 213 9.09 -15.84 -2.09
N LEU A 214 10.29 -15.87 -1.47
CA LEU A 214 10.47 -16.21 -0.05
C LEU A 214 9.67 -15.31 0.90
N GLU A 215 9.42 -14.04 0.53
CA GLU A 215 8.62 -13.10 1.33
C GLU A 215 7.14 -13.51 1.47
N TYR A 216 6.65 -14.35 0.56
CA TYR A 216 5.28 -14.89 0.56
C TYR A 216 5.21 -16.31 1.17
N LEU A 217 6.33 -16.82 1.69
CA LEU A 217 6.42 -18.12 2.33
C LEU A 217 6.32 -17.97 3.85
N TYR A 218 5.32 -18.63 4.42
CA TYR A 218 4.98 -18.55 5.83
C TYR A 218 5.18 -19.90 6.49
N PHE A 219 5.67 -19.87 7.74
CA PHE A 219 5.95 -21.06 8.54
C PHE A 219 5.04 -21.11 9.76
N THR A 220 4.71 -22.31 10.23
CA THR A 220 3.74 -22.49 11.33
C THR A 220 4.37 -22.76 12.69
N ASP A 221 5.67 -23.06 12.71
CA ASP A 221 6.44 -23.32 13.93
C ASP A 221 7.83 -22.69 13.83
N LEU A 222 8.15 -21.79 14.77
CA LEU A 222 9.41 -21.07 14.81
C LEU A 222 10.60 -22.01 15.05
N HIS A 223 10.49 -22.90 16.04
CA HIS A 223 11.57 -23.76 16.47
C HIS A 223 11.90 -24.79 15.38
N GLN A 224 10.87 -25.43 14.82
CA GLN A 224 11.03 -26.37 13.72
C GLN A 224 11.66 -25.69 12.49
N THR A 225 11.27 -24.46 12.19
CA THR A 225 11.87 -23.69 11.09
C THR A 225 13.33 -23.36 11.34
N GLN A 226 13.73 -22.99 12.56
CA GLN A 226 15.13 -22.74 12.91
C GLN A 226 16.00 -23.99 12.76
N GLU A 227 15.52 -25.14 13.26
CA GLU A 227 16.25 -26.41 13.12
C GLU A 227 16.36 -26.85 11.66
N LEU A 228 15.30 -26.65 10.87
CA LEU A 228 15.32 -26.94 9.45
C LEU A 228 16.31 -26.05 8.68
N LEU A 229 16.37 -24.75 9.00
CA LEU A 229 17.34 -23.84 8.39
C LEU A 229 18.79 -24.25 8.68
N LYS A 230 19.09 -24.67 9.92
CA LYS A 230 20.42 -25.21 10.28
C LYS A 230 20.72 -26.50 9.54
N HIS A 231 19.76 -27.40 9.43
CA HIS A 231 19.92 -28.67 8.71
C HIS A 231 20.33 -28.46 7.25
N TYR A 232 19.71 -27.48 6.58
CA TYR A 232 20.02 -27.10 5.20
C TYR A 232 21.17 -26.07 5.07
N GLN A 233 21.83 -25.69 6.17
CA GLN A 233 22.92 -24.69 6.20
C GLN A 233 22.53 -23.33 5.60
N LEU A 234 21.27 -22.92 5.80
CA LEU A 234 20.70 -21.67 5.30
C LEU A 234 20.66 -20.57 6.38
N ASP A 235 20.98 -20.89 7.63
CA ASP A 235 20.96 -19.97 8.76
C ASP A 235 21.79 -18.70 8.52
N GLN A 236 22.93 -18.80 7.84
CA GLN A 236 23.79 -17.66 7.49
C GLN A 236 23.21 -16.75 6.38
N MET A 237 22.21 -17.23 5.65
CA MET A 237 21.50 -16.48 4.59
C MET A 237 20.24 -15.78 5.13
N VAL A 238 19.82 -16.13 6.35
CA VAL A 238 18.64 -15.58 7.01
C VAL A 238 19.07 -14.50 7.99
N SER A 239 18.57 -13.28 7.80
CA SER A 239 18.81 -12.19 8.76
C SER A 239 17.98 -12.33 10.03
N GLY A 240 16.85 -13.01 9.94
CA GLY A 240 16.01 -13.32 11.10
C GLY A 240 14.74 -14.06 10.72
N LEU A 241 14.13 -14.66 11.73
CA LEU A 241 12.74 -15.09 11.69
C LEU A 241 11.92 -14.12 12.53
N SER A 242 10.79 -13.70 12.00
CA SER A 242 9.91 -12.73 12.64
C SER A 242 8.50 -13.28 12.73
N SER A 243 7.78 -12.94 13.80
CA SER A 243 6.34 -13.17 13.83
C SER A 243 5.68 -12.33 12.74
N ALA A 244 4.94 -12.97 11.85
CA ALA A 244 4.22 -12.29 10.78
C ALA A 244 3.22 -11.27 11.34
N ARG A 245 2.60 -11.60 12.48
CA ARG A 245 1.73 -10.69 13.25
C ARG A 245 2.48 -9.48 13.75
N GLU A 246 3.67 -9.65 14.32
CA GLU A 246 4.46 -8.50 14.81
C GLU A 246 4.88 -7.59 13.66
N THR A 247 5.26 -8.16 12.50
CA THR A 247 5.55 -7.39 11.30
C THR A 247 4.33 -6.56 10.86
N TYR A 248 3.15 -7.18 10.83
CA TYR A 248 1.88 -6.48 10.57
C TYR A 248 1.59 -5.38 11.61
N LEU A 249 1.76 -5.63 12.91
CA LEU A 249 1.52 -4.62 13.94
C LEU A 249 2.50 -3.44 13.87
N GLN A 250 3.78 -3.71 13.57
CA GLN A 250 4.77 -2.65 13.34
C GLN A 250 4.42 -1.81 12.12
N LEU A 251 3.97 -2.45 11.03
CA LEU A 251 3.44 -1.77 9.86
C LEU A 251 2.24 -0.88 10.25
N ASN A 252 1.27 -1.41 10.99
CA ASN A 252 0.11 -0.66 11.46
C ASN A 252 0.49 0.54 12.29
N GLN A 253 1.44 0.38 13.21
CA GLN A 253 1.92 1.45 14.05
C GLN A 253 2.62 2.54 13.23
N LYS A 254 3.45 2.16 12.25
CA LYS A 254 4.10 3.11 11.34
C LYS A 254 3.07 3.91 10.54
N ILE A 255 2.06 3.25 9.97
CA ILE A 255 0.96 3.91 9.24
C ILE A 255 0.23 4.89 10.16
N LYS A 256 -0.14 4.48 11.37
CA LYS A 256 -0.79 5.35 12.35
C LYS A 256 0.07 6.58 12.66
N ILE A 257 1.35 6.39 12.96
CA ILE A 257 2.28 7.48 13.27
C ILE A 257 2.39 8.44 12.09
N GLU A 258 2.50 7.94 10.86
CA GLU A 258 2.58 8.77 9.65
C GLU A 258 1.30 9.58 9.43
N ILE A 259 0.13 8.98 9.61
CA ILE A 259 -1.16 9.67 9.46
C ILE A 259 -1.29 10.76 10.53
N PHE A 260 -1.05 10.43 11.80
CA PHE A 260 -1.20 11.38 12.89
C PHE A 260 -0.15 12.49 12.86
N SER A 261 1.10 12.18 12.45
CA SER A 261 2.14 13.20 12.31
C SER A 261 1.81 14.17 11.18
N ASN A 262 1.37 13.68 10.02
CA ASN A 262 0.94 14.53 8.91
C ASN A 262 -0.27 15.41 9.30
N LEU A 263 -1.24 14.85 10.03
CA LEU A 263 -2.37 15.62 10.54
C LEU A 263 -1.93 16.71 11.52
N ALA A 264 -1.05 16.37 12.47
CA ALA A 264 -0.50 17.32 13.43
C ALA A 264 0.29 18.44 12.71
N SER A 265 1.14 18.10 11.75
CA SER A 265 1.87 19.07 10.92
C SER A 265 0.95 20.01 10.16
N ALA A 266 -0.14 19.49 9.58
CA ALA A 266 -1.14 20.33 8.92
C ALA A 266 -1.85 21.28 9.91
N MET A 267 -2.21 20.80 11.11
CA MET A 267 -2.78 21.65 12.16
C MET A 267 -1.82 22.74 12.61
N PHE A 268 -0.54 22.40 12.84
CA PHE A 268 0.50 23.36 13.21
C PHE A 268 0.70 24.40 12.11
N ALA A 269 0.67 24.01 10.84
CA ALA A 269 0.75 24.96 9.72
C ALA A 269 -0.41 25.96 9.75
N ILE A 270 -1.65 25.49 9.93
CA ILE A 270 -2.83 26.36 10.03
C ILE A 270 -2.73 27.32 11.22
N LEU A 271 -2.37 26.83 12.41
CA LEU A 271 -2.20 27.65 13.61
C LEU A 271 -1.12 28.71 13.43
N THR A 272 0.02 28.32 12.85
CA THR A 272 1.12 29.23 12.55
C THR A 272 0.69 30.31 11.56
N SER A 273 -0.09 29.96 10.54
CA SER A 273 -0.64 30.96 9.60
C SER A 273 -1.64 31.91 10.26
N ILE A 274 -2.53 31.42 11.13
CA ILE A 274 -3.45 32.28 11.90
C ILE A 274 -2.65 33.28 12.75
N LEU A 275 -1.63 32.79 13.46
CA LEU A 275 -0.76 33.62 14.28
C LEU A 275 -0.03 34.66 13.42
N LEU A 276 0.58 34.25 12.31
CA LEU A 276 1.32 35.12 11.41
C LEU A 276 0.43 36.23 10.83
N PHE A 277 -0.74 35.88 10.29
CA PHE A 277 -1.66 36.89 9.76
C PHE A 277 -2.19 37.81 10.85
N THR A 278 -2.48 37.30 12.04
CA THR A 278 -2.92 38.13 13.16
C THR A 278 -1.83 39.13 13.57
N SER A 279 -0.58 38.68 13.70
CA SER A 279 0.56 39.54 14.01
C SER A 279 0.81 40.60 12.92
N LEU A 280 0.75 40.20 11.65
CA LEU A 280 0.87 41.14 10.52
C LEU A 280 -0.26 42.17 10.50
N ASN A 281 -1.50 41.75 10.77
CA ASN A 281 -2.64 42.65 10.85
C ASN A 281 -2.47 43.65 12.01
N LEU A 282 -2.04 43.19 13.20
CA LEU A 282 -1.77 44.05 14.35
C LEU A 282 -0.72 45.11 14.02
N LEU A 283 0.42 44.68 13.46
CA LEU A 283 1.49 45.57 13.04
C LEU A 283 1.00 46.59 11.99
N TYR A 284 0.20 46.13 11.02
CA TYR A 284 -0.39 46.98 10.00
C TYR A 284 -1.31 48.06 10.60
N PHE A 285 -2.22 47.70 11.51
CA PHE A 285 -3.09 48.67 12.17
C PHE A 285 -2.32 49.61 13.11
N GLU A 286 -1.29 49.13 13.79
CA GLU A 286 -0.44 49.97 14.65
C GLU A 286 0.32 51.02 13.81
N ALA A 287 0.98 50.59 12.73
CA ALA A 287 1.77 51.46 11.88
C ALA A 287 0.92 52.49 11.11
N PHE A 288 -0.28 52.10 10.65
CA PHE A 288 -1.12 52.95 9.79
C PHE A 288 -2.37 53.51 10.48
N ARG A 289 -2.45 53.40 11.81
CA ARG A 289 -3.63 53.76 12.63
C ARG A 289 -4.29 55.08 12.26
N LYS A 290 -3.50 56.16 12.25
CA LYS A 290 -3.98 57.53 11.98
C LYS A 290 -4.53 57.66 10.56
N THR A 291 -3.82 57.12 9.58
CA THR A 291 -4.20 57.18 8.17
C THR A 291 -5.48 56.39 7.90
N ILE A 292 -5.60 55.20 8.50
CA ILE A 292 -6.79 54.35 8.39
C ILE A 292 -8.00 55.09 9.00
N PHE A 293 -7.84 55.66 10.19
CA PHE A 293 -8.91 56.41 10.87
C PHE A 293 -9.42 57.61 10.07
N LEU A 294 -8.51 58.45 9.55
CA LEU A 294 -8.89 59.63 8.74
C LEU A 294 -9.64 59.24 7.47
N LYS A 295 -9.17 58.22 6.75
CA LYS A 295 -9.85 57.70 5.55
C LYS A 295 -11.23 57.12 5.88
N LYS A 296 -11.37 56.49 7.05
CA LYS A 296 -12.65 55.93 7.51
C LYS A 296 -13.68 57.02 7.80
N ILE A 297 -13.28 58.14 8.41
CA ILE A 297 -14.14 59.32 8.59
C ILE A 297 -14.53 59.92 7.23
N ALA A 298 -13.61 59.91 6.26
CA ALA A 298 -13.89 60.35 4.90
C ALA A 298 -14.80 59.41 4.08
N GLY A 299 -15.33 58.34 4.68
CA GLY A 299 -16.33 57.46 4.08
C GLY A 299 -15.78 56.30 3.25
N TYR A 300 -14.48 55.99 3.32
CA TYR A 300 -13.89 54.88 2.57
C TYR A 300 -14.41 53.52 3.05
N TYR A 301 -14.73 52.63 2.11
CA TYR A 301 -15.18 51.27 2.40
C TYR A 301 -14.00 50.32 2.71
N PHE A 302 -14.26 49.16 3.33
CA PHE A 302 -13.24 48.21 3.79
C PHE A 302 -12.18 47.84 2.73
N PHE A 303 -12.62 47.47 1.52
CA PHE A 303 -11.68 47.08 0.46
C PHE A 303 -10.88 48.26 -0.07
N GLU A 304 -11.47 49.46 -0.15
CA GLU A 304 -10.76 50.68 -0.58
C GLU A 304 -9.70 51.09 0.45
N LEU A 305 -10.04 50.97 1.74
CA LEU A 305 -9.19 51.29 2.87
C LEU A 305 -7.95 50.41 2.92
N HIS A 306 -8.11 49.11 2.62
CA HIS A 306 -7.07 48.11 2.78
C HIS A 306 -6.52 47.53 1.46
N SER A 307 -6.95 48.03 0.30
CA SER A 307 -6.63 47.47 -1.02
C SER A 307 -5.13 47.20 -1.20
N ARG A 308 -4.26 48.17 -0.88
CA ARG A 308 -2.80 47.99 -1.02
C ARG A 308 -2.28 46.84 -0.15
N TYR A 309 -2.76 46.73 1.07
CA TYR A 309 -2.34 45.70 2.02
C TYR A 309 -2.87 44.32 1.61
N ILE A 310 -4.13 44.23 1.18
CA ILE A 310 -4.73 43.00 0.65
C ILE A 310 -3.96 42.53 -0.58
N THR A 311 -3.67 43.42 -1.53
CA THR A 311 -2.89 43.08 -2.73
C THR A 311 -1.50 42.59 -2.38
N SER A 312 -0.81 43.20 -1.40
CA SER A 312 0.49 42.71 -0.93
C SER A 312 0.41 41.31 -0.33
N GLN A 313 -0.63 41.01 0.46
CA GLN A 313 -0.82 39.67 1.02
C GLN A 313 -1.13 38.63 -0.06
N ILE A 314 -2.01 38.95 -1.01
CA ILE A 314 -2.34 38.08 -2.13
C ILE A 314 -1.09 37.81 -2.99
N ALA A 315 -0.29 38.83 -3.26
CA ALA A 315 0.97 38.67 -4.01
C ALA A 315 1.95 37.74 -3.29
N ALA A 316 2.11 37.88 -1.97
CA ALA A 316 2.96 36.99 -1.17
C ALA A 316 2.44 35.54 -1.18
N LEU A 317 1.13 35.36 -1.04
CA LEU A 317 0.50 34.03 -1.13
C LEU A 317 0.61 33.41 -2.51
N PHE A 318 0.58 34.22 -3.57
CA PHE A 318 0.78 33.76 -4.93
C PHE A 318 2.20 33.20 -5.13
N LEU A 319 3.22 33.90 -4.62
CA LEU A 319 4.60 33.39 -4.63
C LEU A 319 4.74 32.09 -3.84
N GLY A 320 4.16 32.02 -2.63
CA GLY A 320 4.16 30.79 -1.83
C GLY A 320 3.44 29.63 -2.51
N SER A 321 2.33 29.92 -3.20
CA SER A 321 1.58 28.92 -3.96
C SER A 321 2.33 28.47 -5.21
N GLY A 322 3.10 29.35 -5.85
CA GLY A 322 4.02 28.97 -6.93
C GLY A 322 5.05 27.94 -6.49
N LEU A 323 5.65 28.11 -5.30
CA LEU A 323 6.54 27.11 -4.71
C LEU A 323 5.81 25.81 -4.40
N ALA A 324 4.60 25.88 -3.82
CA ALA A 324 3.78 24.71 -3.54
C ALA A 324 3.42 23.93 -4.82
N PHE A 325 3.19 24.62 -5.94
CA PHE A 325 2.95 23.98 -7.23
C PHE A 325 4.18 23.23 -7.75
N ILE A 326 5.37 23.83 -7.63
CA ILE A 326 6.63 23.18 -8.05
C ILE A 326 6.83 21.87 -7.29
N ILE A 327 6.53 21.86 -5.99
CA ILE A 327 6.69 20.68 -5.12
C ILE A 327 5.60 19.64 -5.36
N SER A 328 4.33 20.05 -5.31
CA SER A 328 3.19 19.11 -5.37
C SER A 328 2.92 18.57 -6.77
N LYS A 329 3.34 19.30 -7.82
CA LYS A 329 2.98 19.04 -9.23
C LYS A 329 1.47 18.91 -9.46
N ASN A 330 0.65 19.39 -8.52
CA ASN A 330 -0.80 19.26 -8.55
C ASN A 330 -1.45 20.64 -8.47
N ILE A 331 -2.04 21.05 -9.60
CA ILE A 331 -2.68 22.37 -9.72
C ILE A 331 -3.88 22.52 -8.78
N TRP A 332 -4.66 21.46 -8.58
CA TRP A 332 -5.86 21.50 -7.73
C TRP A 332 -5.50 21.72 -6.27
N ILE A 333 -4.51 20.98 -5.76
CA ILE A 333 -4.01 21.15 -4.38
C ILE A 333 -3.52 22.58 -4.17
N THR A 334 -2.76 23.10 -5.13
CA THR A 334 -2.22 24.47 -5.07
C THR A 334 -3.32 25.52 -5.06
N LEU A 335 -4.33 25.39 -5.93
CA LEU A 335 -5.45 26.33 -6.00
C LEU A 335 -6.25 26.34 -4.69
N ILE A 336 -6.60 25.16 -4.18
CA ILE A 336 -7.33 25.02 -2.91
C ILE A 336 -6.56 25.70 -1.78
N LEU A 337 -5.24 25.49 -1.72
CA LEU A 337 -4.38 26.09 -0.71
C LEU A 337 -4.35 27.63 -0.84
N PHE A 338 -4.14 28.15 -2.04
CA PHE A 338 -4.12 29.59 -2.31
C PHE A 338 -5.43 30.28 -1.90
N PHE A 339 -6.58 29.74 -2.31
CA PHE A 339 -7.88 30.32 -1.97
C PHE A 339 -8.19 30.21 -0.48
N SER A 340 -7.82 29.10 0.16
CA SER A 340 -8.04 28.91 1.61
C SER A 340 -7.26 29.93 2.43
N PHE A 341 -5.97 30.13 2.14
CA PHE A 341 -5.14 31.10 2.85
C PHE A 341 -5.50 32.55 2.51
N SER A 342 -5.91 32.84 1.26
CA SER A 342 -6.38 34.18 0.88
C SER A 342 -7.67 34.56 1.60
N SER A 343 -8.62 33.61 1.69
CA SER A 343 -9.85 33.79 2.47
C SER A 343 -9.54 34.03 3.95
N LEU A 344 -8.65 33.21 4.53
CA LEU A 344 -8.22 33.35 5.92
C LEU A 344 -7.59 34.73 6.20
N ALA A 345 -6.70 35.20 5.32
CA ALA A 345 -6.05 36.50 5.44
C ALA A 345 -7.07 37.65 5.46
N VAL A 346 -8.01 37.66 4.50
CA VAL A 346 -9.05 38.71 4.42
C VAL A 346 -10.02 38.63 5.60
N LEU A 347 -10.41 37.43 6.05
CA LEU A 347 -11.28 37.24 7.20
C LEU A 347 -10.64 37.78 8.49
N LEU A 348 -9.37 37.44 8.75
CA LEU A 348 -8.65 37.94 9.93
C LEU A 348 -8.49 39.47 9.88
N LEU A 349 -8.18 40.03 8.70
CA LEU A 349 -8.12 41.49 8.53
C LEU A 349 -9.45 42.16 8.85
N LYS A 350 -10.57 41.59 8.38
CA LYS A 350 -11.92 42.09 8.66
C LYS A 350 -12.27 42.03 10.14
N ILE A 351 -11.86 40.97 10.85
CA ILE A 351 -12.03 40.85 12.30
C ILE A 351 -11.25 41.95 13.03
N CYS A 352 -9.99 42.17 12.66
CA CYS A 352 -9.15 43.23 13.22
C CYS A 352 -9.73 44.63 12.94
N ASP A 353 -10.16 44.93 11.71
CA ASP A 353 -10.77 46.23 11.36
C ASP A 353 -12.03 46.49 12.22
N LYS A 354 -12.88 45.48 12.40
CA LYS A 354 -14.07 45.61 13.26
C LYS A 354 -13.71 45.89 14.71
N LYS A 355 -12.63 45.28 15.23
CA LYS A 355 -12.15 45.50 16.59
C LYS A 355 -11.64 46.93 16.77
N GLU A 356 -10.78 47.40 15.86
CA GLU A 356 -10.26 48.78 15.88
C GLU A 356 -11.37 49.83 15.74
N SER A 357 -12.36 49.57 14.89
CA SER A 357 -13.50 50.49 14.68
C SER A 357 -14.31 50.74 15.95
N LYS A 358 -14.51 49.70 16.77
CA LYS A 358 -15.20 49.83 18.06
C LYS A 358 -14.40 50.73 19.01
N THR A 359 -13.08 50.56 19.06
CA THR A 359 -12.17 51.38 19.85
C THR A 359 -12.19 52.85 19.42
N TYR A 360 -12.25 53.12 18.12
CA TYR A 360 -12.36 54.51 17.62
C TYR A 360 -13.70 55.15 17.98
N ALA A 361 -14.79 54.40 17.84
CA ALA A 361 -16.12 54.90 18.18
C ALA A 361 -16.26 55.25 19.67
N SER A 362 -15.58 54.54 20.58
CA SER A 362 -15.55 54.90 21.99
C SER A 362 -14.70 56.15 22.26
N ILE A 363 -13.58 56.34 21.55
CA ILE A 363 -12.73 57.53 21.71
C ILE A 363 -13.45 58.80 21.20
N ILE A 364 -14.13 58.74 20.05
CA ILE A 364 -14.85 59.90 19.48
C ILE A 364 -16.07 60.30 20.33
N LYS A 365 -16.74 59.33 20.96
CA LYS A 365 -17.92 59.61 21.79
C LYS A 365 -17.58 60.16 23.18
N GLY A 366 -16.30 60.41 23.48
CA GLY A 366 -15.85 60.85 24.79
C GLY A 366 -15.98 59.73 25.81
N GLY A 367 -15.14 58.71 25.67
CA GLY A 367 -14.85 57.77 26.77
C GLY A 367 -14.24 58.48 27.97
#